data_AF-A0A936XG77-F1
#
_entry.id   AF-A0A936XG77-F1
#
_cell.length_a   1.000
_cell.length_b   1.000
_cell.length_c   1.000
_cell.angle_alpha   90.00
_cell.angle_beta   90.00
_cell.angle_gamma   90.00
#
_symmetry.space_group_name_H-M   'P 1'
#
loop_
_entity.id
_entity.type
_entity.pdbx_description
1 polymer ?
#
loop_
_entity_poly.entity_id
_entity_poly.type
_entity_poly.pdbx_seq_one_letter_code
_entity_poly.pdbx_strand_id
1 'polypeptide(L)'
;MQENGQDITYQVSLVVTNSVQHCSDTAKKQVHVLPTCIIGVPSAFTPNGDGLNDYLFPLNALKADNIHFMVFDRNGVMVFESRDMNTKWNGTFRGNRLNAGIFAWVMTYTFRDTGRKVMLKGTTLLLR
;
A
#
# COMPACT_ATOMS: atom_id res chain seq x y z
N MET A 1 -2.22 -3.90 17.00
CA MET A 1 -2.91 -5.21 16.94
C MET A 1 -2.59 -5.81 15.58
N GLN A 2 -1.96 -6.98 15.57
CA GLN A 2 -1.55 -7.69 14.36
C GLN A 2 -2.74 -8.59 13.98
N GLU A 3 -3.53 -8.19 12.99
CA GLU A 3 -4.47 -9.14 12.38
C GLU A 3 -3.69 -9.92 11.33
N ASN A 4 -3.39 -11.19 11.64
CA ASN A 4 -2.94 -12.18 10.67
C ASN A 4 -4.10 -12.46 9.71
N GLY A 5 -4.27 -11.57 8.73
CA GLY A 5 -5.18 -11.75 7.62
C GLY A 5 -4.61 -12.80 6.67
N GLN A 6 -4.94 -14.06 6.88
CA GLN A 6 -4.56 -15.15 5.98
C GLN A 6 -5.34 -15.02 4.67
N ASP A 7 -4.67 -15.05 3.52
CA ASP A 7 -5.31 -15.01 2.22
C ASP A 7 -6.34 -16.15 2.09
N ILE A 8 -7.60 -15.79 1.86
CA ILE A 8 -8.68 -16.77 1.70
C ILE A 8 -9.00 -16.89 0.22
N THR A 9 -8.97 -18.12 -0.29
CA THR A 9 -9.40 -18.40 -1.66
C THR A 9 -10.73 -19.11 -1.64
N TYR A 10 -11.74 -18.50 -2.25
CA TYR A 10 -13.05 -19.11 -2.43
C TYR A 10 -13.16 -19.73 -3.83
N GLN A 11 -13.70 -20.95 -3.90
CA GLN A 11 -14.10 -21.53 -5.18
C GLN A 11 -15.58 -21.27 -5.41
N VAL A 12 -15.87 -20.27 -6.25
CA VAL A 12 -17.23 -19.92 -6.63
C VAL A 12 -17.68 -20.86 -7.75
N SER A 13 -18.88 -21.42 -7.62
CA SER A 13 -19.46 -22.35 -8.60
C SER A 13 -20.72 -21.75 -9.20
N LEU A 14 -20.82 -21.75 -10.53
CA LEU A 14 -22.05 -21.44 -11.27
C LEU A 14 -22.64 -22.76 -11.74
N VAL A 15 -23.83 -23.09 -11.27
CA VAL A 15 -24.55 -24.31 -11.66
C VAL A 15 -25.73 -23.92 -12.54
N VAL A 16 -25.81 -24.52 -13.73
CA VAL A 16 -26.94 -24.37 -14.66
C VAL A 16 -27.70 -25.69 -14.67
N THR A 17 -29.02 -25.64 -14.49
CA THR A 17 -29.87 -26.83 -14.51
C THR A 17 -31.01 -26.65 -15.50
N ASN A 18 -31.25 -27.64 -16.36
CA ASN A 18 -32.39 -27.65 -17.27
C ASN A 18 -33.63 -28.23 -16.56
N SER A 19 -34.76 -27.52 -16.62
CA SER A 19 -36.02 -27.92 -15.97
C SER A 19 -36.75 -29.08 -16.66
N VAL A 20 -36.41 -29.40 -17.91
CA VAL A 20 -37.09 -30.41 -18.73
C VAL A 20 -36.42 -31.79 -18.63
N GLN A 21 -35.07 -31.81 -18.48
CA GLN A 21 -34.28 -33.06 -18.46
C GLN A 21 -33.47 -33.27 -17.17
N HIS A 22 -33.54 -32.33 -16.22
CA HIS A 22 -32.78 -32.35 -14.96
C HIS A 22 -31.26 -32.48 -15.09
N CYS A 23 -30.69 -32.28 -16.29
CA CYS A 23 -29.24 -32.18 -16.46
C CYS A 23 -28.72 -30.91 -15.79
N SER A 24 -27.57 -31.02 -15.13
CA SER A 24 -26.84 -29.89 -14.58
C SER A 24 -25.40 -29.85 -15.11
N ASP A 25 -24.89 -28.63 -15.28
CA ASP A 25 -23.49 -28.36 -15.55
C ASP A 25 -22.94 -27.34 -14.54
N THR A 26 -21.65 -27.41 -14.24
CA THR A 26 -21.02 -26.58 -13.20
C THR A 26 -19.71 -25.96 -13.70
N ALA A 27 -19.68 -24.64 -13.79
CA ALA A 27 -18.45 -23.87 -13.97
C ALA A 27 -17.89 -23.44 -12.61
N LYS A 28 -16.57 -23.48 -12.44
CA LYS A 28 -15.88 -23.09 -11.19
C LYS A 28 -14.86 -21.99 -11.44
N LYS A 29 -14.77 -21.00 -10.54
CA LYS A 29 -13.77 -19.93 -10.58
C LYS A 29 -13.19 -19.68 -9.18
N GLN A 30 -11.88 -19.48 -9.11
CA GLN A 30 -11.22 -19.06 -7.88
C GLN A 30 -11.30 -17.54 -7.70
N VAL A 31 -11.60 -17.13 -6.48
CA VAL A 31 -11.62 -15.73 -6.06
C VAL A 31 -10.72 -15.60 -4.83
N HIS A 32 -9.67 -14.79 -4.96
CA HIS A 32 -8.77 -14.46 -3.86
C HIS A 32 -9.30 -13.26 -3.09
N VAL A 33 -9.54 -13.43 -1.80
CA VAL A 33 -9.99 -12.37 -0.89
C VAL A 33 -8.84 -12.05 0.05
N LEU A 34 -8.28 -10.86 -0.12
CA LEU A 34 -7.30 -10.29 0.81
C LEU A 34 -8.10 -9.67 1.98
N PRO A 35 -8.03 -10.25 3.20
CA PRO A 35 -8.91 -9.90 4.32
C PRO A 35 -8.73 -8.45 4.79
N THR A 36 -7.50 -7.93 4.82
CA THR A 36 -7.22 -6.52 5.07
C THR A 36 -5.93 -6.10 4.35
N CYS A 37 -5.98 -5.02 3.56
CA CYS A 37 -4.78 -4.31 3.12
C CYS A 37 -4.70 -3.01 3.91
N ILE A 38 -4.33 -3.09 5.19
CA ILE A 38 -4.02 -1.87 5.96
C ILE A 38 -2.73 -1.33 5.35
N ILE A 39 -2.85 -0.23 4.61
CA ILE A 39 -1.69 0.47 4.06
C ILE A 39 -1.02 1.20 5.21
N GLY A 40 0.22 0.84 5.48
CA GLY A 40 1.04 1.45 6.53
C GLY A 40 2.19 2.23 5.94
N VAL A 41 2.62 3.30 6.60
CA VAL A 41 3.89 3.98 6.30
C VAL A 41 4.79 3.82 7.53
N PRO A 42 6.05 3.40 7.37
CA PRO A 42 6.97 3.25 8.50
C PRO A 42 7.08 4.53 9.33
N SER A 43 7.00 4.37 10.66
CA SER A 43 7.16 5.49 11.60
C SER A 43 8.60 5.96 11.75
N ALA A 44 9.58 5.13 11.35
CA ALA A 44 10.99 5.48 11.31
C ALA A 44 11.73 4.66 10.24
N PHE A 45 12.86 5.19 9.76
CA PHE A 45 13.74 4.51 8.82
C PHE A 45 15.19 5.04 8.97
N THR A 46 16.18 4.22 8.62
CA THR A 46 17.61 4.48 8.83
C THR A 46 18.37 4.20 7.54
N PRO A 47 18.58 5.20 6.65
CA PRO A 47 19.30 5.03 5.39
C PRO A 47 20.82 4.93 5.60
N ASN A 48 21.27 3.83 6.21
CA ASN A 48 22.68 3.54 6.51
C ASN A 48 23.31 2.56 5.49
N GLY A 49 22.52 1.95 4.61
CA GLY A 49 22.97 1.05 3.56
C GLY A 49 23.14 -0.40 3.99
N ASP A 50 22.60 -0.82 5.14
CA ASP A 50 22.63 -2.21 5.60
C ASP A 50 21.53 -3.08 4.99
N GLY A 51 20.63 -2.50 4.21
CA GLY A 51 19.48 -3.15 3.58
C GLY A 51 18.22 -3.21 4.46
N LEU A 52 18.29 -2.74 5.71
CA LEU A 52 17.23 -2.82 6.70
C LEU A 52 16.66 -1.43 6.99
N ASN A 53 15.40 -1.21 6.61
CA ASN A 53 14.71 0.08 6.81
C ASN A 53 15.46 1.27 6.19
N ASP A 54 16.16 1.07 5.08
CA ASP A 54 16.88 2.14 4.37
C ASP A 54 15.95 3.14 3.66
N TYR A 55 14.68 2.77 3.51
CA TYR A 55 13.74 3.50 2.66
C TYR A 55 12.39 3.71 3.32
N LEU A 56 11.82 4.88 3.09
CA LEU A 56 10.43 5.20 3.38
C LEU A 56 9.56 5.02 2.13
N PHE A 57 8.51 4.21 2.25
CA PHE A 57 7.49 4.01 1.22
C PHE A 57 6.23 3.40 1.86
N PRO A 58 5.04 3.51 1.22
CA PRO A 58 3.85 2.80 1.69
C PRO A 58 4.04 1.28 1.61
N LEU A 59 3.62 0.57 2.65
CA LEU A 59 3.61 -0.89 2.76
C LEU A 59 2.18 -1.42 2.53
N ASN A 60 2.07 -2.62 1.95
CA ASN A 60 0.79 -3.32 1.74
C ASN A 60 -0.24 -2.55 0.88
N ALA A 61 0.21 -1.72 -0.06
CA ALA A 61 -0.64 -0.90 -0.92
C ALA A 61 -1.21 -1.62 -2.16
N LEU A 62 -1.41 -2.94 -2.12
CA LEU A 62 -1.83 -3.76 -3.27
C LEU A 62 -3.20 -3.38 -3.85
N LYS A 63 -4.09 -2.83 -3.02
CA LYS A 63 -5.44 -2.36 -3.39
C LYS A 63 -5.52 -0.85 -3.58
N ALA A 64 -4.38 -0.16 -3.65
CA ALA A 64 -4.34 1.27 -3.87
C ALA A 64 -3.96 1.58 -5.32
N ASP A 65 -4.92 2.09 -6.07
CA ASP A 65 -4.72 2.60 -7.42
C ASP A 65 -4.56 4.12 -7.38
N ASN A 66 -3.95 4.72 -8.42
CA ASN A 66 -3.71 6.18 -8.50
C ASN A 66 -3.01 6.77 -7.26
N ILE A 67 -1.98 6.08 -6.77
CA ILE A 67 -1.23 6.52 -5.58
C ILE A 67 -0.51 7.83 -5.85
N HIS A 68 -0.49 8.69 -4.84
CA HIS A 68 0.33 9.89 -4.79
C HIS A 68 0.85 10.04 -3.37
N PHE A 69 2.15 9.80 -3.19
CA PHE A 69 2.85 9.85 -1.91
C PHE A 69 3.81 11.03 -1.89
N MET A 70 3.69 11.88 -0.87
CA MET A 70 4.46 13.10 -0.70
C MET A 70 5.05 13.14 0.70
N VAL A 71 6.29 13.63 0.82
CA VAL A 71 7.00 13.82 2.09
C VAL A 71 7.48 15.26 2.17
N PHE A 72 7.33 15.86 3.34
CA PHE A 72 7.63 17.25 3.63
C PHE A 72 8.57 17.36 4.82
N ASP A 73 9.48 18.33 4.75
CA ASP A 73 10.29 18.73 5.91
C ASP A 73 9.45 19.51 6.94
N ARG A 74 10.08 19.87 8.06
CA ARG A 74 9.43 20.63 9.14
C ARG A 74 8.90 22.01 8.73
N ASN A 75 9.42 22.58 7.64
CA ASN A 75 9.03 23.90 7.14
C ASN A 75 7.94 23.80 6.07
N GLY A 76 7.44 22.59 5.78
CA GLY A 76 6.44 22.34 4.74
C GLY A 76 7.03 22.25 3.32
N VAL A 77 8.35 22.18 3.17
CA VAL A 77 8.98 21.99 1.86
C VAL A 77 8.85 20.53 1.47
N MET A 78 8.28 20.27 0.28
CA MET A 78 8.20 18.92 -0.27
C MET A 78 9.61 18.42 -0.63
N VAL A 79 10.05 17.38 0.04
CA VAL A 79 11.38 16.78 -0.14
C VAL A 79 11.33 15.50 -0.96
N PHE A 80 10.15 14.90 -1.13
CA PHE A 80 9.94 13.72 -1.95
C PHE A 80 8.51 13.67 -2.46
N GLU A 81 8.34 13.17 -3.69
CA GLU A 81 7.04 12.89 -4.30
C GLU A 81 7.18 11.63 -5.17
N SER A 82 6.18 10.76 -5.12
CA SER A 82 6.07 9.64 -6.04
C SER A 82 4.61 9.31 -6.36
N ARG A 83 4.38 8.85 -7.59
CA ARG A 83 3.14 8.20 -8.04
C ARG A 83 3.33 6.70 -8.33
N ASP A 84 4.55 6.21 -8.13
CA ASP A 84 4.94 4.82 -8.32
C ASP A 84 5.34 4.19 -6.96
N MET A 85 4.79 3.01 -6.68
CA MET A 85 5.06 2.25 -5.47
C MET A 85 6.48 1.69 -5.40
N ASN A 86 7.16 1.54 -6.53
CA ASN A 86 8.54 1.06 -6.57
C ASN A 86 9.55 2.16 -6.23
N THR A 87 9.14 3.43 -6.36
CA THR A 87 10.00 4.57 -6.05
C THR A 87 9.92 4.86 -4.55
N LYS A 88 11.06 4.72 -3.87
CA LYS A 88 11.17 4.83 -2.40
C LYS A 88 12.07 5.99 -2.02
N TRP A 89 11.82 6.59 -0.86
CA TRP A 89 12.64 7.70 -0.38
C TRP A 89 13.74 7.22 0.58
N ASN A 90 14.98 7.60 0.31
CA ASN A 90 16.16 7.23 1.12
C ASN A 90 16.66 8.37 2.03
N GLY A 91 15.83 9.38 2.31
CA GLY A 91 16.23 10.52 3.15
C GLY A 91 17.16 11.52 2.46
N THR A 92 17.14 11.58 1.12
CA THR A 92 17.88 12.58 0.34
C THR A 92 16.95 13.58 -0.33
N PHE A 93 17.43 14.80 -0.56
CA PHE A 93 16.75 15.85 -1.31
C PHE A 93 17.75 16.65 -2.12
N ARG A 94 17.49 16.83 -3.42
CA ARG A 94 18.37 17.55 -4.36
C ARG A 94 19.84 17.07 -4.30
N GLY A 95 20.04 15.74 -4.25
CA GLY A 95 21.35 15.11 -4.19
C GLY A 95 22.02 15.13 -2.81
N ASN A 96 21.44 15.82 -1.82
CA ASN A 96 22.01 15.94 -0.49
C ASN A 96 21.30 15.04 0.52
N ARG A 97 22.07 14.46 1.43
CA ARG A 97 21.57 13.73 2.60
C ARG A 97 20.94 14.70 3.58
N LEU A 98 19.66 14.51 3.93
CA LEU A 98 18.97 15.36 4.92
C LEU A 98 19.40 15.01 6.35
N ASN A 99 19.22 15.92 7.31
CA ASN A 99 19.52 15.60 8.70
C ASN A 99 18.47 14.67 9.31
N ALA A 100 18.86 13.94 10.36
CA ALA A 100 17.91 13.21 11.19
C ALA A 100 16.83 14.15 11.72
N GLY A 101 15.59 13.67 11.76
CA GLY A 101 14.45 14.51 12.14
C GLY A 101 13.11 13.94 11.73
N ILE A 102 12.06 14.66 12.11
CA ILE A 102 10.68 14.29 11.81
C ILE A 102 10.26 14.91 10.48
N PHE A 103 9.68 14.09 9.61
CA PHE A 103 9.12 14.49 8.33
C PHE A 103 7.63 14.16 8.30
N ALA A 104 6.84 15.07 7.75
CA ALA A 104 5.42 14.83 7.53
C ALA A 104 5.22 14.12 6.18
N TRP A 105 4.23 13.26 6.08
CA TRP A 105 3.86 12.64 4.81
C TRP A 105 2.35 12.68 4.59
N VAL A 106 1.98 12.77 3.32
CA VAL A 106 0.60 12.67 2.85
C VAL A 106 0.57 11.66 1.73
N MET A 107 -0.40 10.75 1.78
CA MET A 107 -0.68 9.80 0.72
C MET A 107 -2.12 9.90 0.30
N THR A 108 -2.38 9.97 -1.00
CA THR A 108 -3.72 9.81 -1.55
C THR A 108 -3.76 8.61 -2.49
N TYR A 109 -4.90 7.92 -2.54
CA TYR A 109 -5.11 6.79 -3.45
C TYR A 109 -6.60 6.53 -3.68
N THR A 110 -6.90 5.72 -4.68
CA THR A 110 -8.23 5.16 -4.97
C THR A 110 -8.26 3.71 -4.51
N PHE A 111 -9.17 3.34 -3.60
CA PHE A 111 -9.30 1.96 -3.15
C PHE A 111 -9.94 1.12 -4.25
N ARG A 112 -9.19 0.13 -4.76
CA ARG A 112 -9.55 -0.67 -5.95
C ARG A 112 -10.97 -1.26 -5.88
N ASP A 113 -11.32 -1.84 -4.74
CA ASP A 113 -12.55 -2.61 -4.61
C ASP A 113 -13.81 -1.72 -4.58
N THR A 114 -13.70 -0.47 -4.12
CA THR A 114 -14.86 0.42 -3.95
C THR A 114 -14.81 1.69 -4.79
N GLY A 115 -13.67 1.99 -5.44
CA GLY A 115 -13.43 3.26 -6.12
C GLY A 115 -13.31 4.47 -5.19
N ARG A 116 -13.36 4.27 -3.86
CA ARG A 116 -13.32 5.37 -2.89
C ARG A 116 -11.94 6.02 -2.87
N LYS A 117 -11.90 7.36 -2.95
CA LYS A 117 -10.67 8.13 -2.72
C LYS A 117 -10.37 8.19 -1.22
N VAL A 118 -9.13 7.88 -0.86
CA VAL A 118 -8.65 7.87 0.53
C VAL A 118 -7.42 8.78 0.64
N MET A 119 -7.34 9.51 1.75
CA MET A 119 -6.17 10.31 2.12
C MET A 119 -5.68 9.86 3.48
N LEU A 120 -4.41 9.46 3.55
CA LEU A 120 -3.70 9.15 4.78
C LEU A 120 -2.63 10.22 5.02
N LYS A 121 -2.36 10.51 6.28
CA LYS A 121 -1.33 11.46 6.71
C LYS A 121 -0.66 10.97 7.97
N GLY A 122 0.58 11.37 8.17
CA GLY A 122 1.32 11.04 9.37
C GLY A 122 2.71 11.65 9.36
N THR A 123 3.55 11.13 10.23
CA THR A 123 4.96 11.52 10.34
C THR A 123 5.85 10.30 10.31
N THR A 124 7.11 10.51 9.93
CA THR A 124 8.17 9.50 10.07
C THR A 124 9.43 10.14 10.65
N LEU A 125 10.22 9.35 11.36
CA LEU A 125 11.52 9.73 11.89
C LEU A 125 12.64 9.21 10.98
N LEU A 126 13.42 10.13 10.40
CA LEU A 126 14.67 9.80 9.73
C LEU A 126 15.78 9.70 10.79
N LEU A 127 16.43 8.55 10.88
CA LEU A 127 17.57 8.26 11.75
C LEU A 127 18.89 8.24 10.96
N ARG A 128 20.02 8.39 11.66
CA ARG A 128 21.38 8.36 11.10
C ARG A 128 22.32 7.63 12.04
#